data_AF-A0A838I4Y8-F1
#
_entry.id   AF-A0A838I4Y8-F1
#
_cell.length_a   1.000
_cell.length_b   1.000
_cell.length_c   1.000
_cell.angle_alpha   90.00
_cell.angle_beta   90.00
_cell.angle_gamma   90.00
#
_symmetry.space_group_name_H-M   'P 1'
#
loop_
_entity.id
_entity.type
_entity.pdbx_description
1 polymer ?
#
loop_
_entity_poly.entity_id
_entity_poly.type
_entity_poly.pdbx_seq_one_letter_code
_entity_poly.pdbx_strand_id
1 'polypeptide(L)' 'MHENTEFTLSRDTEAIQIPSGNKTTIPAGTQGVITQTLGGSYTIATYQGLSRIAEKDLDALGLEKPQPPP' A
#
# COMPACT_ATOMS: atom_id res chain seq x y z
N MET A 1 10.47 6.17 -16.15
CA MET A 1 10.58 6.79 -14.81
C MET A 1 9.60 6.02 -13.94
N HIS A 2 10.07 5.20 -13.01
CA HIS A 2 9.19 4.33 -12.24
C HIS A 2 8.53 5.17 -11.14
N GLU A 3 7.24 5.44 -11.30
CA GLU A 3 6.43 6.11 -10.26
C GLU A 3 6.17 5.11 -9.14
N ASN A 4 7.14 4.97 -8.23
CA ASN A 4 6.91 4.36 -6.93
C ASN A 4 6.12 5.38 -6.09
N THR A 5 4.81 5.19 -5.98
CA THR A 5 3.97 6.09 -5.18
C THR A 5 4.13 5.71 -3.71
N GLU A 6 4.85 6.54 -2.96
CA GLU A 6 4.92 6.42 -1.50
C GLU A 6 3.56 6.72 -0.88
N PHE A 7 3.20 5.95 0.15
CA PHE A 7 1.96 6.13 0.90
C PHE A 7 2.23 5.96 2.40
N THR A 8 1.33 6.50 3.22
CA THR A 8 1.30 6.27 4.66
C THR A 8 -0.10 5.82 5.05
N LEU A 9 -0.21 4.69 5.73
CA LEU A 9 -1.51 4.20 6.18
C LEU A 9 -2.13 5.12 7.23
N SER A 10 -3.34 5.60 6.99
CA SER A 10 -4.09 6.40 7.98
C SER A 10 -4.75 5.53 9.06
N ARG A 11 -4.95 4.24 8.77
CA ARG A 11 -5.57 3.26 9.68
C ARG A 11 -5.02 1.85 9.45
N ASP A 12 -5.26 0.97 10.42
CA ASP A 12 -4.93 -0.44 10.30
C ASP A 12 -5.68 -1.06 9.11
N THR A 13 -4.94 -1.70 8.21
CA THR A 13 -5.48 -2.17 6.93
C THR A 13 -5.10 -3.61 6.67
N GLU A 14 -6.08 -4.42 6.28
CA GLU A 14 -5.83 -5.80 5.87
C GLU A 14 -5.19 -5.84 4.47
N ALA A 15 -4.05 -6.51 4.37
CA ALA A 15 -3.35 -6.77 3.14
C ALA A 15 -3.07 -8.27 2.99
N ILE A 16 -2.85 -8.74 1.77
CA ILE A 16 -2.53 -10.15 1.49
C ILE A 16 -1.10 -10.26 1.02
N GLN A 17 -0.25 -10.94 1.80
CA GLN A 17 1.17 -11.10 1.49
C GLN A 17 1.36 -11.89 0.18
N ILE A 18 2.18 -11.37 -0.74
CA ILE A 18 2.53 -12.04 -2.00
C ILE A 18 3.93 -12.66 -1.86
N PRO A 19 4.16 -13.92 -2.28
CA PRO A 19 3.23 -14.83 -2.98
C PRO A 19 2.40 -15.74 -2.06
N SER A 20 2.61 -15.67 -0.74
CA SER A 20 2.06 -16.64 0.22
C SER A 20 0.53 -16.65 0.32
N GLY A 21 -0.16 -15.57 -0.03
CA GLY A 21 -1.62 -15.45 0.09
C GLY A 21 -2.13 -15.27 1.53
N ASN A 22 -1.24 -15.05 2.50
CA ASN A 22 -1.61 -14.86 3.90
C ASN A 22 -2.17 -13.46 4.15
N LYS A 23 -3.29 -13.37 4.87
CA LYS A 23 -3.81 -12.09 5.35
C LYS A 23 -2.92 -11.58 6.49
N THR A 24 -2.41 -10.37 6.33
CA THR A 24 -1.69 -9.62 7.34
C THR A 24 -2.42 -8.30 7.58
N THR A 25 -2.36 -7.79 8.80
CA THR A 25 -2.87 -6.46 9.11
C THR A 25 -1.67 -5.53 9.20
N ILE A 26 -1.63 -4.52 8.34
CA ILE A 26 -0.60 -3.51 8.38
C ILE A 26 -1.08 -2.37 9.26
N PRO A 27 -0.35 -2.01 10.32
CA PRO A 27 -0.80 -1.01 11.26
C PRO A 27 -0.82 0.40 10.64
N ALA A 28 -1.70 1.25 11.16
CA ALA A 28 -1.73 2.67 10.86
C ALA A 28 -0.34 3.31 11.07
N GLY A 29 0.02 4.27 10.23
CA GLY A 29 1.33 4.92 10.20
C GLY A 29 2.39 4.14 9.44
N THR A 30 2.10 2.94 8.95
CA THR A 30 3.06 2.19 8.13
C THR A 30 3.25 2.87 6.78
N GLN A 31 4.51 3.11 6.45
CA GLN A 31 4.91 3.64 5.15
C GLN A 31 5.25 2.52 4.18
N GLY A 32 4.93 2.72 2.92
CA GLY A 32 5.25 1.79 1.85
C GLY A 32 5.21 2.46 0.49
N VAL A 33 5.44 1.67 -0.55
CA VAL A 33 5.39 2.11 -1.95
C VAL A 33 4.43 1.25 -2.75
N ILE A 34 3.58 1.86 -3.56
CA ILE A 34 2.79 1.15 -4.55
C ILE A 34 3.71 0.79 -5.70
N THR A 35 3.85 -0.50 -5.94
CA THR A 35 4.71 -1.05 -7.00
C THR A 35 3.91 -1.36 -8.27
N GLN A 36 2.64 -1.75 -8.12
CA GLN A 36 1.82 -2.17 -9.25
C GLN A 36 0.33 -2.08 -8.92
N THR A 37 -0.48 -1.78 -9.94
CA THR A 37 -1.94 -1.78 -9.86
C THR A 37 -2.49 -2.78 -10.87
N LEU A 38 -3.27 -3.75 -10.39
CA LEU A 38 -3.91 -4.78 -11.20
C LEU A 38 -5.43 -4.70 -11.02
N GLY A 39 -6.10 -3.98 -11.93
CA GLY A 39 -7.55 -4.02 -12.19
C GLY A 39 -8.47 -4.30 -11.00
N GLY A 40 -8.28 -3.59 -9.88
CA GLY A 40 -9.03 -3.78 -8.63
C GLY A 40 -8.20 -4.17 -7.40
N SER A 41 -6.89 -4.30 -7.54
CA SER A 41 -5.96 -4.57 -6.44
C SER A 41 -4.62 -3.87 -6.62
N TYR A 42 -3.99 -3.52 -5.51
CA TYR A 42 -2.76 -2.71 -5.49
C TYR A 42 -1.69 -3.48 -4.74
N THR A 43 -0.54 -3.66 -5.38
CA THR A 43 0.63 -4.30 -4.79
C THR A 43 1.48 -3.25 -4.12
N ILE A 44 1.47 -3.26 -2.80
CA ILE A 44 2.29 -2.40 -1.95
C ILE A 44 3.53 -3.15 -1.49
N ALA A 45 4.67 -2.47 -1.48
CA ALA A 45 5.88 -2.93 -0.80
C ALA A 45 6.03 -2.15 0.50
N THR A 46 6.08 -2.85 1.63
CA THR A 46 6.31 -2.28 2.96
C THR A 46 7.53 -2.94 3.59
N TYR A 47 7.88 -2.55 4.82
CA TYR A 47 8.93 -3.24 5.59
C TYR A 47 8.65 -4.73 5.81
N GLN A 48 7.38 -5.17 5.73
CA GLN A 48 6.96 -6.57 5.82
C GLN A 48 7.08 -7.34 4.50
N GLY A 49 7.45 -6.65 3.41
CA GLY A 49 7.54 -7.19 2.06
C GLY A 49 6.37 -6.78 1.17
N LEU A 50 6.15 -7.56 0.11
CA LEU A 50 5.09 -7.31 -0.87
C LEU A 50 3.74 -7.81 -0.35
N SER A 51 2.75 -6.93 -0.36
CA SER A 51 1.38 -7.23 0.02
C SER A 51 0.40 -6.65 -0.99
N ARG A 52 -0.74 -7.31 -1.17
CA ARG A 52 -1.83 -6.88 -2.03
C ARG A 52 -2.96 -6.31 -1.19
N ILE A 53 -3.37 -5.09 -1.50
CA ILE A 53 -4.54 -4.46 -0.90
C ILE A 53 -5.68 -4.45 -1.94
N ALA A 54 -6.90 -4.70 -1.47
CA ALA A 54 -8.09 -4.60 -2.31
C ALA A 54 -8.44 -3.13 -2.55
N GLU A 55 -9.04 -2.80 -3.69
CA GLU A 55 -9.36 -1.40 -4.02
C GLU A 55 -10.21 -0.69 -2.97
N LYS A 56 -11.10 -1.43 -2.30
CA LYS A 56 -11.95 -0.90 -1.22
C LYS A 56 -11.18 -0.38 0.01
N ASP A 57 -9.96 -0.87 0.22
CA ASP A 57 -9.12 -0.60 1.38
C ASP A 57 -7.98 0.39 1.05
N LEU A 58 -7.94 0.93 -0.18
CA LEU A 58 -7.02 2.01 -0.57
C LEU A 58 -7.29 3.33 0.12
N ASP A 59 -8.51 3.55 0.57
CA ASP A 59 -8.85 4.76 1.32
C ASP A 59 -7.91 4.93 2.51
N ALA A 60 -7.51 3.80 3.11
CA ALA A 60 -6.55 3.75 4.20
C ALA A 60 -5.12 4.09 3.78
N LEU A 61 -4.74 3.88 2.52
CA LEU A 61 -3.43 4.28 1.99
C LEU A 61 -3.29 5.80 1.91
N GLY A 62 -4.38 6.55 2.05
CA GLY A 62 -4.32 8.00 2.20
C GLY A 62 -3.55 8.67 1.06
N LEU A 63 -3.71 8.17 -0.17
CA LEU A 63 -3.07 8.69 -1.38
C LEU A 63 -3.54 10.14 -1.63
N GLU A 64 -2.98 11.07 -0.87
CA GLU A 64 -2.97 12.50 -1.13
C GLU A 64 -1.69 12.81 -1.90
N LYS A 65 -1.85 13.52 -3.03
CA LYS A 65 -0.81 13.82 -4.02
C LYS A 65 0.50 14.24 -3.34
N PRO A 66 1.67 13.76 -3.82
CA PRO A 66 2.96 14.07 -3.23
C PRO A 66 3.11 15.59 -3.09
N GLN A 67 3.24 16.05 -1.85
CA GLN A 67 3.56 17.43 -1.55
C GLN A 67 5.02 17.65 -2.02
N PRO A 68 5.28 18.57 -2.96
CA PRO A 68 6.63 18.84 -3.40
C PRO A 68 7.41 19.45 -2.22
N PRO A 69 8.68 19.05 -2.00
CA PRO A 69 9.49 19.66 -0.97
C PRO A 69 9.70 21.17 -1.30
N PRO A 70 9.84 22.02 -0.27
CA PRO A 70 9.93 23.48 -0.41
C PRO A 70 11.19 23.96 -1.14
#